data_AF-A0A9D6R4L3-F1
#
_entry.id   AF-A0A9D6R4L3-F1
#
_cell.length_a   1.000
_cell.length_b   1.000
_cell.length_c   1.000
_cell.angle_alpha   90.00
_cell.angle_beta   90.00
_cell.angle_gamma   90.00
#
_symmetry.space_group_name_H-M   'P 1'
#
loop_
_entity.id
_entity.type
_entity.pdbx_description
1 polymer ?
#
loop_
_entity_poly.entity_id
_entity_poly.type
_entity_poly.pdbx_seq_one_letter_code
_entity_poly.pdbx_strand_id
1 'polypeptide(L)'
;TSANAKILLLWEPRAYYLQRAHQPDSILDAFPHTLAQTREADAIARAWQESGYTHILLNRNGLDLLLTSQYDPISLEDARALEKILAQHARQIFGAPLEIVNGAIPRAAEEPYALYELK
;
A
#
# COMPACT_ATOMS: atom_id res chain seq x y z
N THR A 1 0.31 17.87 -9.83
CA THR A 1 -0.42 16.80 -10.56
C THR A 1 0.47 16.31 -11.69
N SER A 2 1.00 15.09 -11.59
CA SER A 2 1.85 14.53 -12.66
C SER A 2 0.96 13.89 -13.73
N ALA A 3 1.07 14.35 -14.97
CA ALA A 3 0.39 13.74 -16.12
C ALA A 3 0.80 12.28 -16.35
N ASN A 4 1.94 11.85 -15.77
CA ASN A 4 2.54 10.53 -15.95
C ASN A 4 2.35 9.62 -14.71
N ALA A 5 1.34 9.87 -13.88
CA ALA A 5 1.10 9.04 -12.71
C ALA A 5 0.71 7.60 -13.09
N LYS A 6 1.51 6.63 -12.61
CA LYS A 6 1.18 5.20 -12.53
C LYS A 6 1.01 4.80 -11.06
N ILE A 7 -0.17 4.27 -10.72
CA ILE A 7 -0.60 4.02 -9.34
C ILE A 7 -0.60 2.52 -9.06
N LEU A 8 0.14 2.09 -8.03
CA LEU A 8 -0.03 0.74 -7.47
C LEU A 8 -1.13 0.80 -6.42
N LEU A 9 -2.15 -0.03 -6.58
CA LEU A 9 -3.21 -0.20 -5.59
C LEU A 9 -2.75 -1.30 -4.64
N LEU A 10 -2.89 -1.10 -3.33
CA LEU A 10 -2.61 -2.10 -2.31
C LEU A 10 -3.91 -2.44 -1.57
N TRP A 11 -4.24 -3.74 -1.54
CA TRP A 11 -5.50 -4.28 -1.03
C TRP A 11 -6.77 -3.69 -1.65
N GLU A 12 -6.67 -3.24 -2.90
CA GLU A 12 -7.81 -2.81 -3.72
C GLU A 12 -7.79 -3.59 -5.05
N PRO A 13 -8.66 -4.59 -5.21
CA PRO A 13 -8.66 -5.45 -6.39
C PRO A 13 -9.28 -4.78 -7.62
N ARG A 14 -10.02 -3.67 -7.44
CA ARG A 14 -10.73 -3.00 -8.53
C ARG A 14 -10.47 -1.51 -8.54
N ALA A 15 -10.19 -0.98 -9.73
CA ALA A 15 -9.87 0.44 -9.88
C ALA A 15 -11.09 1.33 -10.23
N TYR A 16 -12.30 0.78 -10.34
CA TYR A 16 -13.57 1.50 -10.58
C TYR A 16 -13.47 2.76 -11.46
N TYR A 17 -13.15 2.58 -12.74
CA TYR A 17 -13.03 3.68 -13.72
C TYR A 17 -11.91 4.70 -13.48
N LEU A 18 -10.90 4.36 -12.66
CA LEU A 18 -9.70 5.16 -12.49
C LEU A 18 -9.06 5.45 -13.85
N GLN A 19 -9.00 6.73 -14.21
CA GLN A 19 -8.54 7.21 -15.52
C GLN A 19 -7.02 7.23 -15.66
N ARG A 20 -6.28 7.18 -14.55
CA ARG A 20 -4.82 7.15 -14.53
C ARG A 20 -4.31 5.73 -14.77
N ALA A 21 -3.09 5.60 -15.29
CA ALA A 21 -2.43 4.29 -15.36
C ALA A 21 -2.35 3.69 -13.95
N HIS A 22 -2.73 2.43 -13.81
CA HIS A 22 -2.81 1.80 -12.51
C HIS A 22 -2.59 0.29 -12.59
N GLN A 23 -2.18 -0.30 -11.46
CA GLN A 23 -2.11 -1.74 -11.25
C GLN A 23 -3.02 -2.09 -10.06
N PRO A 24 -4.16 -2.75 -10.28
CA PRO A 24 -4.98 -3.30 -9.21
C PRO A 24 -4.25 -4.42 -8.46
N ASP A 25 -4.61 -4.60 -7.19
CA ASP A 25 -4.13 -5.71 -6.35
C ASP A 25 -5.11 -6.90 -6.46
N SER A 26 -5.16 -7.52 -7.65
CA SER A 26 -6.23 -8.46 -8.02
C SER A 26 -6.38 -9.67 -7.10
N ILE A 27 -5.30 -10.07 -6.41
CA ILE A 27 -5.28 -11.20 -5.46
C ILE A 27 -4.82 -10.79 -4.05
N LEU A 28 -4.73 -9.47 -3.78
CA LEU A 28 -4.42 -8.88 -2.47
C LEU A 28 -3.03 -9.27 -1.91
N ASP A 29 -2.04 -9.42 -2.80
CA ASP A 29 -0.69 -9.90 -2.47
C ASP A 29 0.44 -9.03 -3.01
N ALA A 30 0.16 -7.88 -3.63
CA ALA A 30 1.19 -7.08 -4.29
C ALA A 30 2.37 -6.69 -3.37
N PHE A 31 2.07 -6.29 -2.14
CA PHE A 31 3.10 -5.97 -1.14
C PHE A 31 3.80 -7.23 -0.59
N PRO A 32 3.08 -8.26 -0.07
CA PRO A 32 3.71 -9.52 0.33
C PRO A 32 4.62 -10.14 -0.73
N HIS A 33 4.20 -10.12 -1.99
CA HIS A 33 4.99 -10.60 -3.11
C HIS A 33 6.30 -9.83 -3.27
N THR A 34 6.23 -8.49 -3.23
CA THR A 34 7.43 -7.65 -3.32
C THR A 34 8.35 -7.87 -2.12
N LEU A 35 7.78 -7.98 -0.92
CA LEU A 35 8.51 -8.24 0.32
C LEU A 35 9.26 -9.57 0.28
N ALA A 36 8.62 -10.62 -0.24
CA ALA A 36 9.25 -11.93 -0.40
C ALA A 36 10.46 -11.92 -1.36
N GLN A 37 10.47 -11.01 -2.34
CA GLN A 37 11.55 -10.90 -3.34
C GLN A 37 12.77 -10.12 -2.83
N THR A 38 12.58 -9.06 -2.05
CA THR A 38 13.66 -8.11 -1.73
C THR A 38 14.08 -8.12 -0.27
N ARG A 39 13.17 -8.44 0.66
CA ARG A 39 13.36 -8.48 2.13
C ARG A 39 13.79 -7.17 2.83
N GLU A 40 14.11 -6.10 2.09
CA GLU A 40 14.57 -4.82 2.63
C GLU A 40 13.67 -3.65 2.19
N ALA A 41 13.38 -2.73 3.12
CA ALA A 41 12.48 -1.59 2.91
C ALA A 41 12.91 -0.69 1.73
N ASP A 42 14.18 -0.28 1.69
CA ASP A 42 14.74 0.53 0.60
C ASP A 42 14.61 -0.18 -0.75
N ALA A 43 14.80 -1.50 -0.76
CA ALA A 43 14.72 -2.31 -1.97
C ALA A 43 13.28 -2.45 -2.48
N ILE A 44 12.27 -2.46 -1.59
CA ILE A 44 10.84 -2.47 -1.98
C ILE A 44 10.47 -1.15 -2.67
N ALA A 45 10.81 0.00 -2.07
CA ALA A 45 10.51 1.30 -2.65
C ALA A 45 11.18 1.46 -4.02
N ARG A 46 12.45 1.06 -4.15
CA ARG A 46 13.17 1.05 -5.43
C ARG A 46 12.53 0.11 -6.44
N ALA A 47 12.17 -1.12 -6.07
CA ALA A 47 11.54 -2.07 -6.97
C ALA A 47 10.21 -1.54 -7.54
N TRP A 48 9.43 -0.83 -6.72
CA TRP A 48 8.22 -0.17 -7.20
C TRP A 48 8.52 0.96 -8.20
N GLN A 49 9.52 1.79 -7.91
CA GLN A 49 9.95 2.86 -8.81
C GLN A 49 10.52 2.33 -10.13
N GLU A 50 11.34 1.28 -10.09
CA GLU A 50 11.88 0.59 -11.27
C GLU A 50 10.77 -0.05 -12.11
N SER A 51 9.69 -0.49 -11.47
CA SER A 51 8.45 -0.96 -12.13
C SER A 51 7.61 0.19 -12.71
N GLY A 52 8.07 1.43 -12.57
CA GLY A 52 7.45 2.66 -13.07
C GLY A 52 6.31 3.17 -12.20
N TYR A 53 6.09 2.63 -10.99
CA TYR A 53 5.10 3.18 -10.08
C TYR A 53 5.58 4.52 -9.52
N THR A 54 4.63 5.44 -9.42
CA THR A 54 4.88 6.81 -8.91
C THR A 54 4.05 7.11 -7.68
N HIS A 55 2.95 6.37 -7.49
CA HIS A 55 2.01 6.56 -6.41
C HIS A 55 1.54 5.21 -5.87
N ILE A 56 1.20 5.20 -4.59
CA ILE A 56 0.56 4.07 -3.90
C ILE A 56 -0.81 4.52 -3.42
N LEU A 57 -1.87 3.81 -3.83
CA LEU A 57 -3.18 3.92 -3.20
C LEU A 57 -3.33 2.76 -2.21
N LEU A 58 -3.43 3.06 -0.93
CA LEU A 58 -3.62 2.09 0.13
C LEU A 58 -5.09 1.99 0.52
N ASN A 59 -5.70 0.81 0.39
CA ASN A 59 -6.99 0.49 1.00
C ASN A 59 -6.78 -0.09 2.40
N ARG A 60 -6.99 0.74 3.43
CA ARG A 60 -6.78 0.39 4.83
C ARG A 60 -7.81 -0.62 5.32
N ASN A 61 -9.05 -0.58 4.81
CA ASN A 61 -10.07 -1.57 5.15
C ASN A 61 -9.72 -2.94 4.58
N GLY A 62 -9.18 -2.99 3.37
CA GLY A 62 -8.72 -4.25 2.75
C GLY A 62 -7.56 -4.88 3.53
N LEU A 63 -6.60 -4.06 3.96
CA LEU A 63 -5.49 -4.52 4.80
C LEU A 63 -5.98 -5.01 6.18
N ASP A 64 -6.84 -4.25 6.86
CA ASP A 64 -7.41 -4.62 8.17
C ASP A 64 -8.24 -5.93 8.08
N LEU A 65 -9.01 -6.09 6.99
CA LEU A 65 -9.73 -7.33 6.74
C LEU A 65 -8.79 -8.53 6.65
N LEU A 66 -7.68 -8.44 5.91
CA LEU A 66 -6.72 -9.55 5.82
C LEU A 66 -6.08 -9.87 7.17
N LEU A 67 -5.58 -8.85 7.88
CA LEU A 67 -4.95 -9.02 9.19
C LEU A 67 -5.89 -9.68 10.22
N THR A 68 -7.20 -9.39 10.15
CA THR A 68 -8.20 -9.94 11.09
C THR A 68 -8.75 -11.30 10.66
N SER A 69 -8.69 -11.62 9.36
CA SER A 69 -9.26 -12.86 8.80
C SER A 69 -8.46 -14.14 9.05
N GLN A 70 -7.25 -14.03 9.61
CA GLN A 70 -6.26 -15.13 9.72
C GLN A 70 -5.89 -15.77 8.36
N TYR A 71 -6.20 -15.10 7.26
CA TYR A 71 -5.77 -15.48 5.92
C TYR A 71 -4.37 -14.93 5.67
N ASP A 72 -3.38 -15.81 5.64
CA ASP A 72 -1.99 -15.45 5.40
C ASP A 72 -1.74 -15.29 3.88
N PRO A 73 -1.44 -14.07 3.44
CA PRO A 73 -0.03 -13.82 3.13
C PRO A 73 0.56 -12.59 3.84
N ILE A 74 -0.12 -12.01 4.84
CA ILE A 74 0.37 -10.80 5.52
C ILE A 74 0.23 -10.86 7.04
N SER A 75 1.34 -10.59 7.72
CA SER A 75 1.42 -10.45 9.17
C SER A 75 1.35 -8.98 9.62
N LEU A 76 1.12 -8.77 10.92
CA LEU A 76 1.23 -7.45 11.54
C LEU A 76 2.65 -6.87 11.41
N GLU A 77 3.68 -7.72 11.40
CA GLU A 77 5.07 -7.31 11.23
C GLU A 77 5.31 -6.76 9.81
N ASP A 78 4.77 -7.43 8.79
CA ASP A 78 4.83 -6.97 7.41
C ASP A 78 4.10 -5.64 7.24
N ALA A 79 2.93 -5.49 7.87
CA ALA A 79 2.19 -4.23 7.86
C ALA A 79 3.00 -3.09 8.51
N ARG A 80 3.76 -3.36 9.58
CA ARG A 80 4.72 -2.39 10.18
C ARG A 80 5.90 -2.09 9.26
N ALA A 81 6.35 -3.07 8.47
CA ALA A 81 7.36 -2.81 7.44
C ALA A 81 6.82 -1.85 6.38
N LEU A 82 5.58 -2.03 5.92
CA LEU A 82 4.93 -1.11 5.00
C LEU A 82 4.78 0.30 5.58
N GLU A 83 4.32 0.42 6.82
CA GLU A 83 4.23 1.70 7.56
C GLU A 83 5.57 2.47 7.49
N LYS A 84 6.68 1.80 7.80
CA LYS A 84 8.02 2.39 7.73
C LYS A 84 8.41 2.80 6.31
N ILE A 85 8.16 1.94 5.32
CA ILE A 85 8.48 2.21 3.91
C ILE A 85 7.75 3.48 3.45
N LEU A 86 6.45 3.58 3.71
CA LEU A 86 5.65 4.74 3.32
C LEU A 86 6.12 6.03 4.01
N ALA A 87 6.48 5.96 5.30
CA ALA A 87 6.99 7.12 6.04
C ALA A 87 8.35 7.61 5.50
N GLN A 88 9.23 6.68 5.11
CA GLN A 88 10.59 6.99 4.68
C GLN A 88 10.67 7.38 3.20
N HIS A 89 10.02 6.62 2.32
CA HIS A 89 10.20 6.70 0.86
C HIS A 89 9.02 7.31 0.12
N ALA A 90 7.96 7.71 0.83
CA ALA A 90 6.81 8.34 0.20
C ALA A 90 6.43 9.63 0.91
N ARG A 91 5.73 10.48 0.17
CA ARG A 91 5.08 11.69 0.66
C ARG A 91 3.58 11.44 0.61
N GLN A 92 2.92 11.51 1.75
CA GLN A 92 1.47 11.41 1.79
C GLN A 92 0.83 12.62 1.11
N ILE A 93 -0.18 12.38 0.29
CA ILE A 93 -0.91 13.41 -0.44
C ILE A 93 -2.41 13.44 -0.15
N PHE A 94 -2.97 12.36 0.42
CA PHE A 94 -4.38 12.30 0.82
C PHE A 94 -4.64 11.23 1.91
N GLY A 95 -5.71 11.44 2.69
CA GLY A 95 -6.23 10.53 3.72
C GLY A 95 -5.38 10.49 4.99
N ALA A 96 -5.80 9.67 5.96
CA ALA A 96 -5.01 9.36 7.15
C ALA A 96 -3.88 8.36 6.86
N PRO A 97 -2.69 8.53 7.47
CA PRO A 97 -1.55 7.64 7.23
C PRO A 97 -1.85 6.20 7.66
N LEU A 98 -1.07 5.26 7.13
CA LEU A 98 -1.00 3.93 7.71
C LEU A 98 -0.33 4.07 9.07
N GLU A 99 -1.10 3.84 10.13
CA GLU A 99 -0.61 3.81 11.50
C GLU A 99 -1.07 2.51 12.17
N ILE A 100 -0.14 1.83 12.84
CA ILE A 100 -0.44 0.62 13.60
C ILE A 100 -0.36 0.92 15.10
N VAL A 101 -1.53 1.04 15.72
CA VAL A 101 -1.69 1.40 17.13
C VAL A 101 -2.21 0.20 17.90
N ASN A 102 -1.54 -0.18 19.00
CA ASN A 102 -1.90 -1.33 19.83
C ASN A 102 -2.13 -2.64 19.05
N GLY A 103 -1.41 -2.83 17.94
CA GLY A 103 -1.49 -4.04 17.12
C GLY A 103 -2.68 -4.10 16.17
N ALA A 104 -3.41 -2.99 15.97
CA ALA A 104 -4.49 -2.88 15.00
C ALA A 104 -4.32 -1.63 14.14
N ILE A 105 -5.00 -1.61 12.99
CA ILE A 105 -5.16 -0.40 12.20
C ILE A 105 -6.36 0.35 12.79
N PRO A 106 -6.21 1.61 13.24
CA PRO A 106 -7.34 2.40 13.72
C PRO A 106 -8.46 2.42 12.68
N ARG A 107 -9.69 2.16 13.13
CA ARG A 107 -10.85 1.92 12.28
C ARG A 107 -10.95 2.98 11.17
N ALA A 108 -10.70 2.57 9.93
CA ALA A 108 -10.62 3.46 8.78
C ALA A 108 -11.99 3.82 8.19
N ALA A 109 -13.08 3.66 8.95
CA ALA A 109 -14.45 3.77 8.45
C ALA A 109 -14.79 5.14 7.85
N GLU A 110 -14.13 6.21 8.29
CA GLU A 110 -14.32 7.56 7.75
C GLU A 110 -13.33 7.88 6.60
N GLU A 111 -12.14 7.28 6.61
CA GLU A 111 -11.09 7.49 5.60
C GLU A 111 -10.39 6.17 5.24
N PRO A 112 -11.01 5.35 4.38
CA PRO A 112 -10.53 4.00 4.07
C PRO A 112 -9.31 4.01 3.15
N TYR A 113 -9.02 5.13 2.50
CA TYR A 113 -7.96 5.26 1.52
C TYR A 113 -6.91 6.27 1.96
N ALA A 114 -5.65 5.91 1.72
CA ALA A 114 -4.52 6.83 1.80
C ALA A 114 -3.77 6.83 0.47
N LEU A 115 -3.35 8.00 0.01
CA LEU A 115 -2.60 8.15 -1.24
C LEU A 115 -1.22 8.71 -0.95
N TYR A 116 -0.21 8.08 -1.52
CA TYR A 116 1.19 8.44 -1.37
C TYR A 116 1.84 8.66 -2.73
N GLU A 117 2.74 9.63 -2.82
CA GLU A 117 3.66 9.84 -3.93
C GLU A 117 5.04 9.29 -3.53
N LEU A 118 5.65 8.43 -4.35
CA LEU A 118 6.98 7.87 -4.09
C LEU A 118 8.07 8.94 -4.35
N LYS A 119 9.10 9.00 -3.48
CA LYS A 119 10.17 10.02 -3.50
C LYS A 119 11.32 9.67 -4.45
#